data_AF-A0A8T5GH75-F1
#
_entry.id   AF-A0A8T5GH75-F1
#
_cell.length_a   1.000
_cell.length_b   1.000
_cell.length_c   1.000
_cell.angle_alpha   90.00
_cell.angle_beta   90.00
_cell.angle_gamma   90.00
#
_symmetry.space_group_name_H-M   'P 1'
#
loop_
_entity.id
_entity.type
_entity.pdbx_description
1 polymer ?
#
loop_
_entity_poly.entity_id
_entity_poly.type
_entity_poly.pdbx_seq_one_letter_code
_entity_poly.pdbx_strand_id
1 'polypeptide(L)'
;MTSFLPTPEQMAFAAVSVLAVILAWDAFWLTRQRRDIPELGMLANGGFAWKSEGSHELIRQWGNLGSMAAMMVLPWGLLEASNTPVIYAVVWDILLGLHLISLTVPKRYAITSTHLFADGQSYAWERLRLAKRQPKRRIMLLRNGWGPFGPLPLGGDPTSLKTAKEYIRAMEQALRPNSLLSDQEE
;
A
#
# COMPACT_ATOMS: atom_id res chain seq x y z
N MET A 1 32.43 -14.06 32.04
CA MET A 1 31.30 -13.27 31.50
C MET A 1 30.90 -13.89 30.17
N THR A 2 29.80 -14.66 30.14
CA THR A 2 29.22 -15.16 28.88
C THR A 2 28.51 -13.99 28.21
N SER A 3 28.95 -13.59 27.02
CA SER A 3 28.24 -12.56 26.25
C SER A 3 26.89 -13.13 25.80
N PHE A 4 25.81 -12.41 26.09
CA PHE A 4 24.44 -12.71 25.65
C PHE A 4 24.17 -12.24 24.20
N LEU A 5 25.22 -12.10 23.39
CA LEU A 5 25.07 -11.60 22.03
C LEU A 5 24.60 -12.75 21.12
N PRO A 6 23.54 -12.52 20.32
CA PRO A 6 23.03 -13.53 19.41
C PRO A 6 24.07 -13.92 18.37
N THR A 7 24.08 -15.18 17.96
CA THR A 7 24.98 -15.66 16.90
C THR A 7 24.56 -15.08 15.54
N PRO A 8 25.48 -15.00 14.56
CA PRO A 8 25.14 -14.57 13.19
C PRO A 8 23.98 -15.39 12.58
N GLU A 9 23.95 -16.69 12.84
CA GLU A 9 22.87 -17.57 12.42
C GLU A 9 21.53 -17.21 13.07
N GLN A 10 21.49 -16.94 14.38
CA GLN A 10 20.28 -16.52 15.08
C GLN A 10 19.75 -15.19 14.52
N MET A 11 20.64 -14.26 14.21
CA MET A 11 20.28 -12.98 13.60
C MET A 11 19.76 -13.15 12.17
N ALA A 12 20.40 -14.00 11.36
CA ALA A 12 19.95 -14.31 10.01
C ALA A 12 18.58 -14.99 10.01
N PHE A 13 18.38 -15.97 10.89
CA PHE A 13 17.08 -16.63 11.09
C PHE A 13 15.99 -15.64 11.49
N ALA A 14 16.27 -14.74 12.44
CA ALA A 14 15.31 -13.72 12.87
C ALA A 14 14.96 -12.76 11.72
N ALA A 15 15.95 -12.28 10.97
CA ALA A 15 15.73 -11.38 9.84
C ALA A 15 14.88 -12.04 8.74
N VAL A 16 15.21 -13.26 8.35
CA VAL A 16 14.43 -14.04 7.36
C VAL A 16 13.01 -14.30 7.85
N SER A 17 12.84 -14.62 9.14
CA SER A 17 11.53 -14.86 9.74
C SER A 17 10.64 -13.60 9.72
N VAL A 18 11.21 -12.44 10.06
CA VAL A 18 10.50 -11.15 10.00
C VAL A 18 10.10 -10.84 8.56
N LEU A 19 10.99 -11.02 7.60
CA LEU A 19 10.68 -10.82 6.17
C LEU A 19 9.55 -11.75 5.71
N ALA A 20 9.58 -13.03 6.12
CA ALA A 20 8.52 -13.98 5.79
C ALA A 20 7.15 -13.55 6.34
N VAL A 21 7.10 -13.02 7.57
CA VAL A 21 5.86 -12.47 8.17
C VAL A 21 5.36 -11.26 7.38
N ILE A 22 6.25 -10.34 7.01
CA ILE A 22 5.89 -9.16 6.19
C ILE A 22 5.32 -9.61 4.84
N LEU A 23 5.95 -10.58 4.19
CA LEU A 23 5.49 -11.11 2.91
C LEU A 23 4.12 -11.79 3.04
N ALA A 24 3.92 -12.61 4.07
CA ALA A 24 2.63 -13.25 4.34
C ALA A 24 1.52 -12.22 4.60
N TRP A 25 1.83 -11.17 5.34
CA TRP A 25 0.91 -10.06 5.61
C TRP A 25 0.53 -9.30 4.33
N ASP A 26 1.49 -8.97 3.46
CA ASP A 26 1.22 -8.32 2.18
C ASP A 26 0.37 -9.21 1.26
N ALA A 27 0.70 -10.51 1.19
CA ALA A 27 -0.09 -11.49 0.43
C ALA A 27 -1.53 -11.61 0.94
N PHE A 28 -1.74 -11.55 2.25
CA PHE A 28 -3.07 -11.55 2.87
C PHE A 28 -3.90 -10.34 2.41
N TRP A 29 -3.34 -9.12 2.48
CA TRP A 29 -4.06 -7.92 2.05
C TRP A 29 -4.31 -7.88 0.55
N LEU A 30 -3.36 -8.33 -0.27
CA LEU A 30 -3.54 -8.48 -1.72
C LEU A 30 -4.69 -9.44 -2.06
N THR A 31 -4.77 -10.56 -1.34
CA THR A 31 -5.84 -11.54 -1.53
C THR A 31 -7.18 -10.97 -1.09
N ARG A 32 -7.22 -10.31 0.07
CA ARG A 32 -8.42 -9.65 0.59
C ARG A 32 -8.95 -8.59 -0.37
N GLN A 33 -8.09 -7.75 -0.91
CA GLN A 33 -8.46 -6.71 -1.88
C GLN A 33 -9.16 -7.28 -3.13
N ARG A 34 -8.72 -8.45 -3.61
CA ARG A 34 -9.35 -9.11 -4.77
C ARG A 34 -10.70 -9.76 -4.42
N ARG A 35 -10.85 -10.24 -3.20
CA ARG A 35 -12.12 -10.79 -2.70
C ARG A 35 -13.14 -9.69 -2.44
N ASP A 36 -12.72 -8.59 -1.84
CA ASP A 36 -13.59 -7.47 -1.46
C ASP A 36 -14.03 -6.66 -2.70
N ILE A 37 -13.20 -6.60 -3.75
CA ILE A 37 -13.50 -5.88 -5.00
C ILE A 37 -13.35 -6.85 -6.18
N PRO A 38 -14.31 -7.76 -6.42
CA PRO A 38 -14.21 -8.78 -7.47
C PRO A 38 -14.41 -8.19 -8.86
N GLU A 39 -15.35 -7.26 -9.00
CA GLU A 39 -15.76 -6.61 -10.24
C GLU A 39 -15.21 -5.18 -10.35
N LEU A 40 -14.99 -4.74 -11.59
CA LEU A 40 -14.51 -3.39 -11.91
C LEU A 40 -15.59 -2.68 -12.74
N GLY A 41 -15.65 -1.36 -12.64
CA GLY A 41 -16.67 -0.54 -13.27
C GLY A 41 -17.73 -0.08 -12.28
N MET A 42 -18.95 0.13 -12.78
CA MET A 42 -20.08 0.56 -11.94
C MET A 42 -20.57 -0.61 -11.09
N LEU A 43 -20.74 -0.38 -9.79
CA LEU A 43 -21.23 -1.36 -8.84
C LEU A 43 -22.76 -1.27 -8.74
N ALA A 44 -23.43 -2.40 -8.51
CA ALA A 44 -24.90 -2.49 -8.43
C ALA A 44 -25.53 -1.57 -7.36
N ASN A 45 -24.76 -1.20 -6.34
CA ASN A 45 -25.17 -0.29 -5.26
C ASN A 45 -24.86 1.19 -5.54
N GLY A 46 -24.55 1.56 -6.79
CA GLY A 46 -24.23 2.94 -7.19
C GLY A 46 -22.79 3.36 -6.83
N GLY A 47 -21.91 2.41 -6.52
CA GLY A 47 -20.48 2.65 -6.35
C GLY A 47 -19.69 2.54 -7.66
N PHE A 48 -18.38 2.80 -7.58
CA PHE A 48 -17.46 2.65 -8.71
C PHE A 48 -16.17 1.97 -8.26
N ALA A 49 -15.76 0.90 -8.96
CA ALA A 49 -14.54 0.16 -8.70
C ALA A 49 -13.56 0.26 -9.88
N TRP A 50 -12.27 0.41 -9.60
CA TRP A 50 -11.22 0.46 -10.62
C TRP A 50 -9.93 -0.16 -10.11
N LYS A 51 -8.93 -0.27 -10.99
CA LYS A 51 -7.61 -0.79 -10.65
C LYS A 51 -6.53 0.21 -11.07
N SER A 52 -5.39 0.17 -10.39
CA SER A 52 -4.20 0.84 -10.88
C SER A 52 -3.63 0.16 -12.13
N GLU A 53 -2.79 0.89 -12.87
CA GLU A 53 -2.02 0.32 -13.98
C GLU A 53 -0.68 -0.22 -13.45
N GLY A 54 -0.28 -1.42 -13.89
CA GLY A 54 0.97 -2.05 -13.43
C GLY A 54 2.23 -1.23 -13.75
N SER A 55 2.26 -0.52 -14.89
CA SER A 55 3.35 0.40 -15.25
C SER A 55 3.46 1.58 -14.27
N HIS A 56 2.32 2.07 -13.78
CA HIS A 56 2.27 3.14 -12.80
C HIS A 56 2.67 2.66 -11.39
N GLU A 57 2.40 1.40 -11.05
CA GLU A 57 2.91 0.79 -9.81
C GLU A 57 4.43 0.68 -9.79
N LEU A 58 5.05 0.26 -10.90
CA LEU A 58 6.51 0.20 -11.02
C LEU A 58 7.18 1.57 -10.80
N ILE A 59 6.66 2.62 -11.44
CA ILE A 59 7.18 3.98 -11.27
C ILE A 59 6.95 4.47 -9.85
N ARG A 60 5.80 4.14 -9.23
CA ARG A 60 5.50 4.48 -7.84
C ARG A 60 6.48 3.83 -6.87
N GLN A 61 6.90 2.60 -7.17
CA GLN A 61 7.77 1.80 -6.32
C GLN A 61 9.25 1.91 -6.67
N TRP A 62 9.66 2.75 -7.64
CA TRP A 62 11.06 2.79 -8.10
C TRP A 62 12.09 2.97 -6.98
N GLY A 63 11.80 3.83 -6.00
CA GLY A 63 12.65 3.98 -4.81
C GLY A 63 12.72 2.71 -3.95
N ASN A 64 11.59 2.02 -3.78
CA ASN A 64 11.53 0.74 -3.07
C ASN A 64 12.27 -0.37 -3.84
N LEU A 65 12.12 -0.42 -5.18
CA LEU A 65 12.86 -1.35 -6.03
C LEU A 65 14.38 -1.19 -5.89
N GLY A 66 14.87 0.06 -5.85
CA GLY A 66 16.29 0.36 -5.63
C GLY A 66 16.79 -0.10 -4.25
N SER A 67 16.03 0.20 -3.19
CA SER A 67 16.38 -0.26 -1.84
C SER A 67 16.37 -1.79 -1.73
N MET A 68 15.39 -2.46 -2.33
CA MET A 68 15.28 -3.91 -2.35
C MET A 68 16.44 -4.56 -3.10
N ALA A 69 16.86 -4.01 -4.24
CA ALA A 69 18.03 -4.48 -4.97
C ALA A 69 19.31 -4.37 -4.13
N ALA A 70 19.49 -3.27 -3.40
CA ALA A 70 20.60 -3.12 -2.46
C ALA A 70 20.51 -4.16 -1.32
N MET A 71 19.32 -4.40 -0.77
CA MET A 71 19.09 -5.40 0.28
C MET A 71 19.29 -6.85 -0.18
N MET A 72 19.19 -7.14 -1.49
CA MET A 72 19.54 -8.44 -2.05
C MET A 72 21.06 -8.61 -2.16
N VAL A 73 21.79 -7.59 -2.65
CA VAL A 73 23.23 -7.71 -2.91
C VAL A 73 24.08 -7.62 -1.65
N LEU A 74 23.71 -6.75 -0.70
CA LEU A 74 24.52 -6.47 0.49
C LEU A 74 24.84 -7.71 1.34
N PRO A 75 23.89 -8.61 1.64
CA PRO A 75 24.17 -9.81 2.43
C PRO A 75 25.29 -10.67 1.84
N TRP A 76 25.35 -10.82 0.51
CA TRP A 76 26.36 -11.66 -0.15
C TRP A 76 27.79 -11.21 0.14
N GLY A 77 28.04 -9.89 0.19
CA GLY A 77 29.36 -9.34 0.53
C GLY A 77 29.74 -9.51 2.01
N LEU A 78 28.78 -9.85 2.88
CA LEU A 78 28.97 -9.97 4.33
C LEU A 78 28.93 -11.42 4.83
N LEU A 79 28.58 -12.39 3.98
CA LEU A 79 28.46 -13.80 4.37
C LEU A 79 29.78 -14.37 4.87
N GLU A 80 30.88 -14.14 4.15
CA GLU A 80 32.20 -14.64 4.53
C GLU A 80 32.70 -13.99 5.84
N ALA A 81 32.47 -12.69 6.00
CA ALA A 81 32.87 -11.96 7.21
C ALA A 81 32.10 -12.38 8.47
N SER A 82 30.87 -12.87 8.31
CA SER A 82 29.98 -13.24 9.41
C SER A 82 29.91 -14.75 9.68
N ASN A 83 30.53 -15.58 8.83
CA ASN A 83 30.40 -17.05 8.86
C ASN A 83 28.92 -17.51 8.89
N THR A 84 28.04 -16.76 8.21
CA THR A 84 26.61 -17.05 8.15
C THR A 84 26.35 -18.13 7.08
N PRO A 85 25.51 -19.14 7.34
CA PRO A 85 25.18 -20.15 6.34
C PRO A 85 24.55 -19.53 5.09
N VAL A 86 25.09 -19.87 3.91
CA VAL A 86 24.66 -19.33 2.60
C VAL A 86 23.15 -19.51 2.35
N ILE A 87 22.54 -20.55 2.92
CA ILE A 87 21.11 -20.83 2.77
C ILE A 87 20.23 -19.65 3.19
N TYR A 88 20.62 -18.87 4.21
CA TYR A 88 19.83 -17.72 4.67
C TYR A 88 19.81 -16.59 3.62
N ALA A 89 20.92 -16.34 2.92
CA ALA A 89 20.95 -15.35 1.84
C ALA A 89 20.12 -15.80 0.63
N VAL A 90 20.16 -17.09 0.28
CA VAL A 90 19.32 -17.63 -0.79
C VAL A 90 17.83 -17.50 -0.45
N VAL A 91 17.41 -17.89 0.77
CA VAL A 91 16.02 -17.76 1.21
C VAL A 91 15.60 -16.29 1.26
N TRP A 92 16.48 -15.42 1.75
CA TRP A 92 16.27 -13.97 1.77
C TRP A 92 15.98 -13.41 0.38
N ASP A 93 16.80 -13.74 -0.61
CA ASP A 93 16.61 -13.29 -2.00
C ASP A 93 15.32 -13.82 -2.61
N ILE A 94 14.96 -15.08 -2.34
CA ILE A 94 13.67 -15.65 -2.78
C ILE A 94 12.50 -14.85 -2.18
N LEU A 95 12.52 -14.59 -0.87
CA LEU A 95 11.47 -13.84 -0.19
C LEU A 95 11.37 -12.39 -0.68
N LEU A 96 12.50 -11.72 -0.86
CA LEU A 96 12.54 -10.37 -1.43
C LEU A 96 12.06 -10.36 -2.88
N GLY A 97 12.42 -11.37 -3.68
CA GLY A 97 11.94 -11.52 -5.05
C GLY A 97 10.42 -11.66 -5.11
N LEU A 98 9.84 -12.49 -4.25
CA LEU A 98 8.39 -12.61 -4.10
C LEU A 98 7.75 -11.29 -3.66
N HIS A 99 8.38 -10.55 -2.74
CA HIS A 99 7.91 -9.23 -2.34
C HIS A 99 7.97 -8.21 -3.49
N LEU A 100 9.02 -8.22 -4.31
CA LEU A 100 9.08 -7.36 -5.50
C LEU A 100 7.95 -7.65 -6.47
N ILE A 101 7.68 -8.94 -6.73
CA ILE A 101 6.57 -9.34 -7.58
C ILE A 101 5.25 -8.85 -6.98
N SER A 102 5.05 -8.97 -5.67
CA SER A 102 3.82 -8.54 -5.00
C SER A 102 3.58 -7.02 -5.11
N LEU A 103 4.65 -6.21 -5.12
CA LEU A 103 4.57 -4.76 -5.32
C LEU A 103 4.14 -4.36 -6.74
N THR A 104 4.40 -5.20 -7.75
CA THR A 104 3.97 -4.93 -9.14
C THR A 104 2.50 -5.27 -9.39
N VAL A 105 1.85 -5.97 -8.46
CA VAL A 105 0.46 -6.40 -8.61
C VAL A 105 -0.46 -5.17 -8.61
N PRO A 106 -1.29 -4.98 -9.66
CA PRO A 106 -2.24 -3.89 -9.71
C PRO A 106 -3.17 -3.90 -8.50
N LYS A 107 -3.27 -2.75 -7.84
CA LYS A 107 -4.13 -2.55 -6.68
C LYS A 107 -5.56 -2.24 -7.15
N ARG A 108 -6.56 -2.71 -6.42
CA ARG A 108 -7.99 -2.45 -6.70
C ARG A 108 -8.56 -1.45 -5.69
N TYR A 109 -9.39 -0.56 -6.17
CA TYR A 109 -10.03 0.49 -5.40
C TYR A 109 -11.53 0.46 -5.65
N ALA A 110 -12.32 0.84 -4.66
CA ALA A 110 -13.76 0.99 -4.82
C ALA A 110 -14.27 2.18 -4.01
N ILE A 111 -15.21 2.91 -4.60
CA ILE A 111 -15.95 3.99 -3.96
C ILE A 111 -17.38 3.50 -3.75
N THR A 112 -17.86 3.65 -2.52
CA THR A 112 -19.27 3.45 -2.16
C THR A 112 -19.80 4.73 -1.50
N SER A 113 -21.11 4.78 -1.24
CA SER A 113 -21.73 5.93 -0.56
C SER A 113 -21.16 6.21 0.83
N THR A 114 -20.65 5.18 1.52
CA THR A 114 -20.19 5.29 2.92
C THR A 114 -18.68 5.17 3.06
N HIS A 115 -18.03 4.36 2.22
CA HIS A 115 -16.61 4.02 2.35
C HIS A 115 -15.85 4.08 1.02
N LEU A 116 -14.57 4.45 1.13
CA LEU A 116 -13.55 4.20 0.13
C LEU A 116 -12.79 2.92 0.51
N PHE A 117 -12.72 1.97 -0.41
CA PHE A 117 -11.89 0.79 -0.29
C PHE A 117 -10.58 1.01 -1.04
N ALA A 118 -9.47 0.95 -0.32
CA ALA A 118 -8.13 1.08 -0.89
C ALA A 118 -7.13 0.21 -0.12
N ASP A 119 -6.17 -0.39 -0.81
CA ASP A 119 -5.13 -1.25 -0.24
C ASP A 119 -5.68 -2.39 0.65
N GLY A 120 -6.87 -2.90 0.32
CA GLY A 120 -7.56 -3.94 1.08
C GLY A 120 -8.26 -3.46 2.36
N GLN A 121 -8.20 -2.16 2.67
CA GLN A 121 -8.83 -1.55 3.84
C GLN A 121 -10.03 -0.68 3.43
N SER A 122 -11.01 -0.54 4.34
CA SER A 122 -12.14 0.35 4.20
C SER A 122 -11.93 1.64 5.00
N TYR A 123 -12.13 2.78 4.36
CA TYR A 123 -12.00 4.11 4.94
C TYR A 123 -13.33 4.85 4.86
N ALA A 124 -13.90 5.22 6.01
CA ALA A 124 -15.08 6.08 6.06
C ALA A 124 -14.76 7.47 5.50
N TRP A 125 -15.70 8.05 4.75
CA TRP A 125 -15.49 9.34 4.09
C TRP A 125 -15.23 10.49 5.06
N GLU A 126 -15.80 10.46 6.25
CA GLU A 126 -15.58 11.46 7.33
C GLU A 126 -14.11 11.60 7.72
N ARG A 127 -13.32 10.54 7.50
CA ARG A 127 -11.89 10.48 7.83
C ARG A 127 -11.01 10.83 6.64
N LEU A 128 -11.60 11.19 5.50
CA LEU A 128 -10.89 11.47 4.26
C LEU A 128 -11.18 12.89 3.79
N ARG A 129 -10.14 13.54 3.26
CA ARG A 129 -10.27 14.85 2.62
C ARG A 129 -9.51 14.88 1.31
N LEU A 130 -10.05 15.54 0.29
CA LEU A 130 -9.33 15.75 -0.94
C LEU A 130 -8.13 16.69 -0.71
N ALA A 131 -6.94 16.30 -1.17
CA ALA A 131 -5.77 17.17 -1.05
C ALA A 131 -5.96 18.43 -1.90
N LYS A 132 -5.57 19.60 -1.35
CA LYS A 132 -5.66 20.90 -2.04
C LYS A 132 -4.96 20.90 -3.40
N ARG A 133 -3.78 20.24 -3.48
CA ARG A 133 -3.00 20.10 -4.72
C ARG A 133 -3.12 18.66 -5.22
N GLN A 134 -3.78 18.49 -6.37
CA GLN A 134 -3.91 17.20 -7.02
C GLN A 134 -2.78 16.97 -8.04
N PRO A 135 -2.07 15.84 -7.98
CA PRO A 135 -1.12 15.43 -9.01
C PRO A 135 -1.85 15.03 -10.32
N LYS A 136 -1.15 15.08 -11.47
CA LYS A 136 -1.77 14.88 -12.79
C LYS A 136 -2.23 13.45 -13.09
N ARG A 137 -1.57 12.43 -12.50
CA ARG A 137 -1.75 11.00 -12.84
C ARG A 137 -2.29 10.12 -11.70
N ARG A 138 -2.75 10.73 -10.60
CA ARG A 138 -3.29 10.01 -9.43
C ARG A 138 -4.25 10.92 -8.67
N ILE A 139 -5.13 10.35 -7.89
CA ILE A 139 -5.95 11.09 -6.94
C ILE A 139 -5.25 11.06 -5.58
N MET A 140 -5.05 12.22 -4.96
CA MET A 140 -4.44 12.31 -3.64
C MET A 140 -5.52 12.65 -2.61
N LEU A 141 -5.77 11.71 -1.70
CA LEU A 141 -6.59 11.93 -0.52
C LEU A 141 -5.69 12.11 0.71
N LEU A 142 -6.22 12.74 1.74
CA LEU A 142 -5.57 12.92 3.03
C LEU A 142 -6.45 12.25 4.09
N ARG A 143 -5.84 11.40 4.91
CA ARG A 143 -6.46 10.82 6.09
C ARG A 143 -6.40 11.82 7.24
N ASN A 144 -7.55 12.18 7.79
CA ASN A 144 -7.66 13.08 8.94
C ASN A 144 -6.98 12.44 10.17
N GLY A 145 -6.18 13.23 10.89
CA GLY A 145 -5.47 12.78 12.10
C GLY A 145 -4.14 12.03 11.88
N TRP A 146 -3.70 11.80 10.63
CA TRP A 146 -2.49 11.00 10.33
C TRP A 146 -1.24 11.83 9.96
N GLY A 147 -1.27 13.16 10.09
CA GLY A 147 -0.12 14.04 9.85
C GLY A 147 0.59 13.79 8.50
N PRO A 148 1.93 13.66 8.45
CA PRO A 148 2.68 13.42 7.21
C PRO A 148 2.42 12.04 6.58
N PHE A 149 1.86 11.09 7.34
CA PHE A 149 1.41 9.78 6.85
C PHE A 149 -0.05 9.79 6.39
N GLY A 150 -0.67 10.96 6.37
CA GLY A 150 -2.01 11.18 5.82
C GLY A 150 -2.19 10.90 4.33
N PRO A 151 -1.21 11.06 3.41
CA PRO A 151 -1.49 10.97 1.98
C PRO A 151 -1.82 9.54 1.55
N LEU A 152 -2.97 9.39 0.89
CA LEU A 152 -3.46 8.17 0.28
C LEU A 152 -3.54 8.37 -1.24
N PRO A 153 -2.49 7.97 -1.98
CA PRO A 153 -2.48 8.06 -3.44
C PRO A 153 -3.28 6.92 -4.06
N LEU A 154 -4.26 7.27 -4.89
CA LEU A 154 -5.06 6.32 -5.68
C LEU A 154 -4.62 6.37 -7.14
N GLY A 155 -4.11 5.25 -7.65
CA GLY A 155 -3.72 5.07 -9.05
C GLY A 155 -4.86 4.57 -9.92
N GLY A 156 -4.73 4.69 -11.24
CA GLY A 156 -5.73 4.23 -12.19
C GLY A 156 -5.45 4.75 -13.60
N ASP A 157 -6.16 4.21 -14.58
CA ASP A 157 -6.13 4.76 -15.94
C ASP A 157 -6.86 6.12 -15.99
N PRO A 158 -6.57 6.96 -17.00
CA PRO A 158 -7.14 8.30 -17.08
C PRO A 158 -8.68 8.35 -17.06
N THR A 159 -9.35 7.36 -17.65
CA THR A 159 -10.81 7.33 -17.71
C THR A 159 -11.41 6.97 -16.35
N SER A 160 -10.90 5.91 -15.71
CA SER A 160 -11.32 5.52 -14.36
C SER A 160 -11.01 6.60 -13.33
N LEU A 161 -9.84 7.26 -13.41
CA LEU A 161 -9.50 8.35 -12.50
C LEU A 161 -10.42 9.56 -12.66
N LYS A 162 -10.87 9.85 -13.88
CA LYS A 162 -11.84 10.93 -14.12
C LYS A 162 -13.16 10.62 -13.42
N THR A 163 -13.71 9.42 -13.66
CA THR A 163 -14.96 8.96 -13.03
C THR A 163 -14.81 8.91 -11.50
N ALA A 164 -13.76 8.28 -10.97
CA ALA A 164 -13.51 8.21 -9.53
C ALA A 164 -13.43 9.59 -8.88
N LYS A 165 -12.80 10.58 -9.55
CA LYS A 165 -12.70 11.95 -9.05
C LYS A 165 -14.06 12.65 -9.00
N GLU A 166 -14.95 12.39 -9.95
CA GLU A 166 -16.33 12.91 -9.94
C GLU A 166 -17.11 12.33 -8.75
N TYR A 167 -17.02 11.02 -8.52
CA TYR A 167 -17.62 10.37 -7.36
C TYR A 167 -17.08 10.90 -6.03
N ILE A 168 -15.75 11.02 -5.88
CA ILE A 168 -15.14 11.55 -4.66
C ILE A 168 -15.62 12.96 -4.36
N ARG A 169 -15.71 13.82 -5.39
CA ARG A 169 -16.22 15.19 -5.22
C ARG A 169 -17.68 15.21 -4.80
N ALA A 170 -18.51 14.36 -5.39
CA ALA A 170 -19.92 14.25 -5.01
C ALA A 170 -20.05 13.80 -3.54
N MET A 171 -19.25 12.82 -3.10
CA MET A 171 -19.24 12.37 -1.69
C MET A 171 -18.75 13.47 -0.74
N GLU A 172 -17.67 14.17 -1.09
CA GLU A 172 -17.18 15.30 -0.30
C GLU A 172 -18.22 16.42 -0.19
N GLN A 173 -18.93 16.74 -1.28
CA GLN A 173 -20.02 17.72 -1.28
C GLN A 173 -21.21 17.28 -0.43
N ALA A 174 -21.57 15.99 -0.45
CA ALA A 174 -22.66 15.45 0.35
C ALA A 174 -22.36 15.48 1.88
N LEU A 175 -21.08 15.47 2.27
CA LEU A 175 -20.66 15.51 3.67
C LEU A 175 -20.46 16.94 4.21
N ARG A 176 -20.15 17.91 3.34
CA ARG A 176 -20.00 19.32 3.72
C ARG A 176 -21.25 20.04 4.28
N PRO A 177 -22.51 19.73 3.93
CA PRO A 177 -23.66 20.39 4.55
C PRO A 177 -23.74 20.14 6.07
N ASN A 178 -23.21 19.02 6.57
CA ASN A 178 -23.16 18.74 8.01
C ASN A 178 -21.98 19.40 8.73
N SER A 179 -20.86 19.68 8.05
CA SER A 179 -19.68 20.30 8.70
C SER A 179 -19.88 21.79 9.00
N LEU A 180 -20.74 22.48 8.26
CA LEU A 180 -21.11 23.88 8.53
C LEU A 180 -22.04 24.02 9.74
N LEU A 181 -22.70 22.95 10.17
CA LEU A 181 -23.54 22.93 11.36
C LEU A 181 -22.72 22.59 12.61
N SER A 182 -21.71 21.72 12.51
CA SER A 182 -20.82 21.39 13.63
C SER A 182 -19.86 22.52 14.01
N ASP A 183 -19.43 23.33 13.03
CA ASP A 183 -18.54 24.49 13.28
C ASP A 183 -19.29 25.70 13.88
N GLN A 184 -20.62 25.62 14.06
CA GLN A 184 -21.44 26.66 14.69
C GLN A 184 -21.87 26.32 16.13
N GLU A 185 -21.51 25.13 16.64
CA GLU A 185 -21.83 24.66 17.98
C GLU A 185 -20.60 24.58 18.93
N GLU A 186 -19.42 25.03 18.49
CA GLU A 186 -18.23 25.28 19.33
C GLU A 186 -17.99 26.79 19.54
#